data_AF-A0A833UL12-F1
#
_entry.id   AF-A0A833UL12-F1
#
_cell.length_a   1.000
_cell.length_b   1.000
_cell.length_c   1.000
_cell.angle_alpha   90.00
_cell.angle_beta   90.00
_cell.angle_gamma   90.00
#
_symmetry.space_group_name_H-M   'P 1'
#
loop_
_entity.id
_entity.type
_entity.pdbx_description
1 polymer ?
#
loop_
_entity_poly.entity_id
_entity_poly.type
_entity_poly.pdbx_seq_one_letter_code
_entity_poly.pdbx_strand_id
1 'polypeptide(L)'
;MNNLTSKKTPKVYSSTDMVDTYLIAERDMQWMNIAISDIKKHLKEIKSELGDKNVAGFYTLENMVDMYQYISEKRFSYYNDRVEFHQAEESETNKKAVTL
;
A
#
# COMPACT_ATOMS: atom_id res chain seq x y z
N MET A 1 44.78 -10.25 19.98
CA MET A 1 43.45 -10.41 19.36
C MET A 1 42.73 -9.07 19.50
N ASN A 2 42.56 -8.33 18.40
CA ASN A 2 41.93 -7.01 18.42
C ASN A 2 40.42 -7.17 18.28
N ASN A 3 39.69 -6.93 19.36
CA ASN A 3 38.23 -6.85 19.34
C ASN A 3 37.80 -5.50 18.77
N LEU A 4 37.60 -5.44 17.45
CA LEU A 4 36.89 -4.35 16.79
C LEU A 4 35.39 -4.52 17.04
N THR A 5 34.89 -4.04 18.17
CA THR A 5 33.46 -3.81 18.34
C THR A 5 33.06 -2.63 17.46
N SER A 6 32.68 -2.92 16.21
CA SER A 6 32.10 -1.93 15.31
C SER A 6 30.76 -1.48 15.92
N LYS A 7 30.74 -0.24 16.41
CA LYS A 7 29.52 0.41 16.89
C LYS A 7 28.70 0.72 15.63
N LYS A 8 27.72 -0.13 15.29
CA LYS A 8 26.79 0.15 14.18
C LYS A 8 25.99 1.39 14.52
N THR A 9 26.36 2.53 13.94
CA THR A 9 25.55 3.75 13.99
C THR A 9 24.22 3.47 13.28
N PRO A 10 23.06 3.84 13.85
CA PRO A 10 21.77 3.69 13.17
C PRO A 10 21.80 4.40 11.82
N LYS A 11 21.27 3.76 10.78
CA LYS A 11 21.11 4.40 9.47
C LYS A 11 20.07 5.51 9.61
N VAL A 12 20.44 6.71 9.18
CA VAL A 12 19.51 7.84 9.09
C VAL A 12 18.90 7.82 7.70
N TYR A 13 17.58 7.81 7.63
CA TYR A 13 16.82 7.85 6.38
C TYR A 13 16.41 9.29 6.07
N SER A 14 16.55 9.68 4.81
CA SER A 14 16.12 10.98 4.30
C SER A 14 14.62 10.99 4.00
N SER A 15 14.03 12.18 3.83
CA SER A 15 12.64 12.31 3.35
C SER A 15 12.45 11.61 2.00
N THR A 16 13.45 11.66 1.11
CA THR A 16 13.42 10.96 -0.18
C THR A 16 13.34 9.44 0.00
N ASP A 17 14.12 8.85 0.92
CA ASP A 17 14.04 7.42 1.23
C ASP A 17 12.62 7.01 1.71
N MET A 18 11.96 7.89 2.47
CA MET A 18 10.59 7.68 2.94
C MET A 18 9.57 7.80 1.81
N VAL A 19 9.73 8.80 0.91
CA VAL A 19 8.89 8.96 -0.29
C VAL A 19 8.94 7.70 -1.14
N ASP A 20 10.13 7.20 -1.45
CA ASP A 20 10.31 5.99 -2.28
C ASP A 20 9.62 4.77 -1.64
N THR A 21 9.81 4.60 -0.33
CA THR A 21 9.20 3.49 0.41
C THR A 21 7.67 3.54 0.38
N TYR A 22 7.09 4.71 0.64
CA TYR A 22 5.63 4.86 0.64
C TYR A 22 5.03 4.83 -0.75
N LEU A 23 5.74 5.30 -1.79
CA LEU A 23 5.32 5.16 -3.18
C LEU A 23 5.21 3.70 -3.61
N ILE A 24 6.19 2.87 -3.25
CA ILE A 24 6.12 1.42 -3.54
C ILE A 24 4.89 0.81 -2.87
N ALA A 25 4.67 1.13 -1.59
CA ALA A 25 3.52 0.61 -0.85
C ALA A 25 2.17 1.11 -1.40
N GLU A 26 2.10 2.36 -1.85
CA GLU A 26 0.93 2.94 -2.52
C GLU A 26 0.63 2.21 -3.84
N ARG A 27 1.65 2.00 -4.69
CA ARG A 27 1.51 1.26 -5.96
C ARG A 27 1.08 -0.19 -5.74
N ASP A 28 1.62 -0.87 -4.74
CA ASP A 28 1.20 -2.22 -4.38
C ASP A 28 -0.29 -2.27 -4.02
N MET A 29 -0.78 -1.30 -3.25
CA MET A 29 -2.21 -1.24 -2.92
C MET A 29 -3.07 -0.86 -4.14
N GLN A 30 -2.55 -0.03 -5.04
CA GLN A 30 -3.21 0.27 -6.32
C GLN A 30 -3.42 -1.00 -7.15
N TRP A 31 -2.37 -1.82 -7.31
CA TRP A 31 -2.46 -3.09 -8.02
C TRP A 31 -3.37 -4.09 -7.31
N MET A 32 -3.35 -4.12 -5.98
CA MET A 32 -4.28 -4.93 -5.20
C MET A 32 -5.74 -4.53 -5.45
N ASN A 33 -6.06 -3.24 -5.48
CA ASN A 33 -7.41 -2.74 -5.77
C ASN A 33 -7.87 -3.16 -7.18
N ILE A 34 -6.97 -3.14 -8.17
CA ILE A 34 -7.26 -3.60 -9.53
C ILE A 34 -7.55 -5.10 -9.54
N ALA A 35 -6.69 -5.91 -8.91
CA ALA A 35 -6.85 -7.36 -8.85
C ALA A 35 -8.16 -7.75 -8.14
N ILE A 36 -8.48 -7.11 -7.01
CA ILE A 36 -9.73 -7.35 -6.29
C ILE A 36 -10.94 -6.97 -7.14
N SER A 37 -10.89 -5.84 -7.86
CA SER A 37 -11.96 -5.43 -8.76
C SER A 37 -12.24 -6.47 -9.84
N ASP A 38 -11.17 -7.04 -10.41
CA ASP A 38 -11.27 -8.12 -11.40
C ASP A 38 -11.83 -9.41 -10.81
N ILE A 39 -11.40 -9.81 -9.60
CA ILE A 39 -11.97 -10.96 -8.86
C ILE A 39 -13.46 -10.76 -8.61
N LYS A 40 -13.88 -9.57 -8.18
CA LYS A 40 -15.31 -9.27 -7.94
C LYS A 40 -16.13 -9.37 -9.22
N LYS A 41 -15.57 -8.96 -10.37
CA LYS A 41 -16.20 -9.11 -11.67
C LYS A 41 -16.39 -10.59 -12.02
N HIS A 42 -15.32 -11.38 -11.97
CA HIS A 42 -15.39 -12.81 -12.28
C HIS A 42 -16.31 -13.57 -11.31
N LEU A 43 -16.34 -13.23 -10.02
CA LEU A 43 -17.29 -13.81 -9.06
C LEU A 43 -18.76 -13.58 -9.48
N LYS A 44 -19.08 -12.38 -9.96
CA LYS A 44 -20.44 -12.06 -10.45
C LYS A 44 -20.79 -12.85 -11.71
N GLU A 45 -19.85 -12.99 -12.64
CA GLU A 45 -20.03 -13.77 -13.88
C GLU A 45 -20.30 -15.24 -13.55
N ILE A 46 -19.46 -15.87 -12.72
CA ILE A 46 -19.64 -17.27 -12.31
C ILE A 46 -20.97 -17.45 -11.55
N LYS A 47 -21.33 -16.53 -10.65
CA LYS A 47 -22.61 -16.57 -9.93
C LYS A 47 -23.80 -16.50 -10.89
N SER A 48 -23.72 -15.68 -11.93
CA SER A 48 -24.74 -15.58 -12.97
C SER A 48 -24.89 -16.88 -13.78
N GLU A 49 -23.79 -17.59 -14.05
CA GLU A 49 -23.81 -18.85 -14.78
C GLU A 49 -24.33 -20.02 -13.93
N LEU A 50 -24.01 -20.04 -12.63
CA LEU A 50 -24.40 -21.11 -11.71
C LEU A 50 -25.80 -20.96 -11.11
N GLY A 51 -26.38 -19.74 -11.13
CA GLY A 51 -27.67 -19.43 -10.53
C GLY A 51 -27.67 -19.61 -9.01
N ASP A 52 -28.72 -20.21 -8.45
CA ASP A 52 -28.88 -20.40 -6.99
C ASP A 52 -28.05 -21.58 -6.42
N LYS A 53 -27.10 -22.12 -7.18
CA LYS A 53 -26.19 -23.15 -6.67
C LYS A 53 -25.19 -22.50 -5.71
N ASN A 54 -25.10 -23.03 -4.48
CA ASN A 54 -24.12 -22.63 -3.47
C ASN A 54 -24.15 -21.12 -3.11
N VAL A 55 -25.34 -20.56 -2.92
CA VAL A 55 -25.53 -19.15 -2.51
C VAL A 55 -24.70 -18.78 -1.27
N ALA A 56 -24.66 -19.67 -0.26
CA ALA A 56 -23.89 -19.43 0.96
C ALA A 56 -22.37 -19.36 0.72
N GLY A 57 -21.84 -20.18 -0.20
CA GLY A 57 -20.44 -20.13 -0.60
C GLY A 57 -20.10 -18.83 -1.31
N PHE A 58 -20.95 -18.38 -2.25
CA PHE A 58 -20.76 -17.08 -2.92
C PHE A 58 -20.82 -15.92 -1.95
N TYR A 59 -21.79 -15.91 -1.04
CA TYR A 59 -21.90 -14.86 -0.02
C TYR A 59 -20.63 -14.79 0.85
N THR A 60 -20.07 -15.94 1.21
CA THR A 60 -18.81 -16.01 1.98
C THR A 60 -17.64 -15.44 1.18
N LEU A 61 -17.51 -15.80 -0.10
CA LEU A 61 -16.45 -15.29 -0.98
C LEU A 61 -16.59 -13.78 -1.22
N GLU A 62 -17.80 -13.29 -1.52
CA GLU A 62 -18.09 -11.87 -1.71
C GLU A 62 -17.69 -11.06 -0.47
N ASN A 63 -18.09 -11.51 0.72
CA ASN A 63 -17.70 -10.86 1.98
C ASN A 63 -16.18 -10.86 2.20
N MET A 64 -15.48 -11.96 1.92
CA MET A 64 -14.02 -12.00 2.05
C MET A 64 -13.34 -10.99 1.13
N VAL A 65 -13.78 -10.93 -0.13
CA VAL A 65 -13.23 -10.01 -1.12
C VAL A 65 -13.53 -8.55 -0.74
N ASP A 66 -14.72 -8.26 -0.22
CA ASP A 66 -15.08 -6.93 0.27
C ASP A 66 -14.23 -6.49 1.48
N MET A 67 -13.92 -7.40 2.41
CA MET A 67 -13.00 -7.11 3.52
C MET A 67 -11.60 -6.75 3.03
N TYR A 68 -11.07 -7.48 2.05
CA TYR A 68 -9.75 -7.16 1.48
C TYR A 68 -9.76 -5.85 0.70
N GLN A 69 -10.84 -5.56 -0.05
CA GLN A 69 -11.01 -4.28 -0.73
C GLN A 69 -10.96 -3.11 0.27
N TYR A 70 -11.68 -3.24 1.39
CA TYR A 70 -11.65 -2.22 2.43
C TYR A 70 -10.23 -1.98 2.97
N ILE A 71 -9.48 -3.04 3.24
CA ILE A 71 -8.11 -2.93 3.75
C ILE A 71 -7.18 -2.28 2.72
N SER A 72 -7.26 -2.69 1.45
CA SER A 72 -6.40 -2.15 0.40
C SER A 72 -6.70 -0.68 0.11
N GLU A 73 -7.95 -0.26 0.10
CA GLU A 73 -8.34 1.15 -0.04
C GLU A 73 -7.85 2.00 1.13
N LYS A 74 -8.00 1.51 2.37
CA LYS A 74 -7.52 2.24 3.56
C LYS A 74 -6.01 2.38 3.57
N ARG A 75 -5.28 1.34 3.20
CA ARG A 75 -3.82 1.38 3.11
C ARG A 75 -3.35 2.24 1.95
N PHE A 76 -4.03 2.17 0.81
CA PHE A 76 -3.76 3.04 -0.34
C PHE A 76 -3.84 4.52 0.05
N SER A 77 -4.95 4.94 0.65
CA SER A 77 -5.13 6.32 1.12
C SER A 77 -4.05 6.71 2.12
N TYR A 78 -3.76 5.84 3.10
CA TYR A 78 -2.72 6.12 4.09
C TYR A 78 -1.34 6.31 3.45
N TYR A 79 -0.94 5.44 2.51
CA TYR A 79 0.36 5.56 1.86
C TYR A 79 0.42 6.78 0.94
N ASN A 80 -0.65 7.09 0.23
CA ASN A 80 -0.74 8.32 -0.57
C ASN A 80 -0.53 9.58 0.31
N ASP A 81 -1.22 9.67 1.45
CA ASP A 81 -1.07 10.79 2.39
C ASP A 81 0.38 10.90 2.92
N ARG A 82 1.06 9.76 3.12
CA ARG A 82 2.47 9.73 3.56
C ARG A 82 3.45 10.16 2.46
N VAL A 83 3.18 9.79 1.21
CA VAL A 83 3.96 10.28 0.06
C VAL A 83 3.86 11.80 -0.01
N GLU A 84 2.65 12.35 0.03
CA GLU A 84 2.42 13.80 -0.01
C GLU A 84 3.12 14.52 1.15
N PHE A 85 3.02 13.96 2.37
CA PHE A 85 3.68 14.51 3.54
C PHE A 85 5.21 14.59 3.38
N HIS A 86 5.86 13.50 2.98
CA HIS A 86 7.33 13.48 2.89
C HIS A 86 7.86 14.26 1.68
N GLN A 87 7.10 14.36 0.58
CA GLN A 87 7.42 15.26 -0.53
C GLN A 87 7.40 16.73 -0.09
N ALA A 88 6.43 17.12 0.75
CA ALA A 88 6.39 18.46 1.32
C ALA A 88 7.60 18.72 2.26
N GLU A 89 7.96 17.76 3.12
CA GLU A 89 9.15 17.86 3.98
C GLU A 89 10.46 18.02 3.16
N GLU A 90 10.60 17.26 2.08
CA GLU A 90 11.75 17.36 1.17
C GLU A 90 11.84 18.76 0.54
N SER A 91 10.71 19.29 0.06
CA SER A 91 10.65 20.64 -0.51
C SER A 91 11.10 21.72 0.49
N GLU A 92 10.62 21.65 1.73
CA GLU A 92 10.98 22.60 2.79
C GLU A 92 12.45 22.48 3.21
N THR A 93 12.98 21.25 3.25
CA THR A 93 14.40 21.01 3.54
C THR A 93 15.29 21.61 2.45
N ASN A 94 14.92 21.41 1.18
CA ASN A 94 15.65 21.95 0.04
C ASN A 94 15.64 23.49 0.01
N LYS A 95 14.50 24.14 0.33
CA LYS A 95 14.42 25.60 0.46
C LYS A 95 15.39 26.15 1.51
N LYS A 96 15.45 25.52 2.68
CA LYS A 96 16.38 25.92 3.77
C LYS A 96 17.83 25.75 3.36
N ALA A 97 18.16 24.69 2.62
CA ALA A 97 19.51 24.45 2.13
C ALA A 97 19.99 25.50 1.11
N VAL A 98 19.09 26.03 0.27
CA VAL A 98 19.41 27.06 -0.74
C VAL A 98 19.54 28.47 -0.14
N THR A 99 19.01 28.71 1.06
CA THR A 99 18.99 30.04 1.70
C THR A 99 20.21 30.29 2.61
N LEU A 100 21.09 29.29 2.78
CA LEU A 100 22.34 29.34 3.56
C LEU A 100 23.54 29.55 2.64
#